data_AF-A0A5N9CLV6-F1
#
_entry.id   AF-A0A5N9CLV6-F1
#
_cell.length_a   1.000
_cell.length_b   1.000
_cell.length_c   1.000
_cell.angle_alpha   90.00
_cell.angle_beta   90.00
_cell.angle_gamma   90.00
#
_symmetry.space_group_name_H-M   'P 1'
#
loop_
_entity.id
_entity.type
_entity.pdbx_description
1 polymer ?
#
loop_
_entity_poly.entity_id
_entity_poly.type
_entity_poly.pdbx_seq_one_letter_code
_entity_poly.pdbx_strand_id
1 'polypeptide(L)'
;MTDLRKSAAIVGAYEHPVRYAPDKSETLIMAESIIGALADAGLEKKDVDAIFSAGGLSGYNLVDYLNMQPKYADFTTVGGASFEFHLSHAVTAIAAGRINCAVIVYASTPRVTGTLVGTGGFARNGSTLSDPVPGSFEDLYG
;
A
#
# COMPACT_ATOMS: atom_id res chain seq x y z
N MET A 1 -30.86 3.40 -1.95
CA MET A 1 -29.62 2.90 -1.33
C MET A 1 -29.12 1.78 -2.23
N THR A 2 -27.93 1.94 -2.83
CA THR A 2 -27.40 0.96 -3.79
C THR A 2 -27.08 -0.35 -3.05
N ASP A 3 -27.54 -1.49 -3.57
CA ASP A 3 -27.17 -2.80 -3.01
C ASP A 3 -25.71 -3.10 -3.40
N LEU A 4 -24.87 -3.35 -2.40
CA LEU A 4 -23.44 -3.66 -2.58
C LEU A 4 -23.17 -5.17 -2.63
N ARG A 5 -24.18 -6.02 -2.46
CA ARG A 5 -23.99 -7.46 -2.56
C ARG A 5 -23.57 -7.83 -3.99
N LYS A 6 -22.48 -8.59 -4.11
CA LYS A 6 -21.91 -9.04 -5.40
C LYS A 6 -21.47 -7.89 -6.33
N SER A 7 -21.26 -6.68 -5.81
CA SER A 7 -20.78 -5.55 -6.61
C SER A 7 -19.27 -5.57 -6.85
N ALA A 8 -18.50 -6.30 -6.03
CA ALA A 8 -17.06 -6.44 -6.15
C ALA A 8 -16.61 -7.82 -5.62
N ALA A 9 -15.40 -8.23 -6.01
CA ALA A 9 -14.74 -9.45 -5.54
C ALA A 9 -13.24 -9.20 -5.37
N ILE A 10 -12.61 -9.93 -4.44
CA ILE A 10 -11.15 -10.00 -4.33
C ILE A 10 -10.68 -11.05 -5.33
N VAL A 11 -9.85 -10.64 -6.27
CA VAL A 11 -9.41 -11.48 -7.40
C VAL A 11 -7.95 -11.91 -7.32
N GLY A 12 -7.17 -11.31 -6.42
CA GLY A 12 -5.80 -11.72 -6.15
C GLY A 12 -5.32 -11.20 -4.80
N ALA A 13 -4.38 -11.91 -4.20
CA ALA A 13 -3.75 -11.53 -2.95
C ALA A 13 -2.29 -11.96 -2.93
N TYR A 14 -1.45 -11.18 -2.27
CA TYR A 14 -0.04 -11.51 -2.12
C TYR A 14 0.51 -10.95 -0.82
N GLU A 15 1.39 -11.73 -0.20
CA GLU A 15 2.13 -11.34 0.98
C GLU A 15 3.63 -11.46 0.69
N HIS A 16 4.38 -10.39 0.97
CA HIS A 16 5.81 -10.41 0.80
C HIS A 16 6.48 -11.44 1.75
N PRO A 17 7.34 -12.35 1.24
CA PRO A 17 7.86 -13.48 2.03
C PRO A 17 8.89 -13.07 3.10
N VAL A 18 9.55 -11.92 2.93
CA VAL A 18 10.60 -11.46 3.84
C VAL A 18 10.01 -10.80 5.08
N ARG A 19 10.52 -11.16 6.26
CA ARG A 19 10.07 -10.64 7.58
C ARG A 19 11.04 -9.70 8.27
N TYR A 20 12.28 -9.67 7.79
CA TYR A 20 13.32 -8.73 8.20
C TYR A 20 14.08 -8.34 6.94
N ALA A 21 13.83 -7.12 6.45
CA ALA A 21 14.33 -6.64 5.17
C ALA A 21 15.17 -5.37 5.39
N PRO A 22 16.42 -5.51 5.86
CA PRO A 22 17.31 -4.36 6.07
C PRO A 22 17.72 -3.69 4.75
N ASP A 23 17.54 -4.39 3.64
CA ASP A 23 17.96 -4.04 2.29
C ASP A 23 16.81 -3.54 1.40
N LYS A 24 15.58 -3.45 1.92
CA LYS A 24 14.41 -3.02 1.14
C LYS A 24 13.69 -1.84 1.77
N SER A 25 13.34 -0.87 0.95
CA SER A 25 12.45 0.23 1.34
C SER A 25 11.01 -0.26 1.52
N GLU A 26 10.21 0.47 2.31
CA GLU A 26 8.78 0.18 2.43
C GLU A 26 8.08 0.27 1.07
N THR A 27 8.49 1.21 0.23
CA THR A 27 7.98 1.40 -1.13
C THR A 27 8.26 0.18 -2.02
N LEU A 28 9.47 -0.36 -1.99
CA LEU A 28 9.83 -1.57 -2.75
C LEU A 28 9.01 -2.78 -2.30
N ILE A 29 8.84 -2.97 -0.99
CA ILE A 29 8.02 -4.06 -0.45
C ILE A 29 6.56 -3.92 -0.92
N MET A 30 6.01 -2.70 -0.90
CA MET A 30 4.67 -2.44 -1.46
C MET A 30 4.62 -2.73 -2.95
N ALA A 31 5.60 -2.28 -3.73
CA ALA A 31 5.66 -2.48 -5.18
C ALA A 31 5.71 -3.96 -5.56
N GLU A 32 6.61 -4.73 -4.94
CA GLU A 32 6.69 -6.19 -5.13
C GLU A 32 5.38 -6.87 -4.72
N SER A 33 4.73 -6.38 -3.66
CA SER A 33 3.46 -6.94 -3.20
C SER A 33 2.31 -6.67 -4.17
N ILE A 34 2.27 -5.48 -4.77
CA ILE A 34 1.30 -5.14 -5.81
C ILE A 34 1.50 -6.04 -7.02
N ILE A 35 2.75 -6.19 -7.48
CA ILE A 35 3.06 -7.02 -8.65
C ILE A 35 2.65 -8.48 -8.39
N GLY A 36 2.94 -9.01 -7.19
CA GLY A 36 2.52 -10.36 -6.81
C GLY A 36 1.01 -10.54 -6.79
N ALA A 37 0.25 -9.57 -6.23
CA ALA A 37 -1.21 -9.65 -6.16
C ALA A 37 -1.86 -9.54 -7.55
N LEU A 38 -1.28 -8.71 -8.43
CA LEU A 38 -1.73 -8.61 -9.82
C LEU A 38 -1.43 -9.89 -10.60
N ALA A 39 -0.27 -10.51 -10.39
CA ALA A 39 0.09 -11.79 -11.00
C ALA A 39 -0.86 -12.92 -10.57
N ASP A 40 -1.22 -12.98 -9.29
CA ASP A 40 -2.22 -13.92 -8.77
C ASP A 40 -3.61 -13.71 -9.41
N ALA A 41 -3.98 -12.45 -9.67
CA ALA A 41 -5.22 -12.09 -10.37
C ALA A 41 -5.16 -12.27 -11.89
N GLY A 42 -3.98 -12.52 -12.49
CA GLY A 42 -3.79 -12.49 -13.93
C GLY A 42 -3.98 -11.11 -14.58
N LEU A 43 -3.71 -10.04 -13.82
CA LEU A 43 -3.83 -8.64 -14.22
C LEU A 43 -2.47 -7.97 -14.39
N GLU A 44 -2.46 -6.81 -15.05
CA GLU A 44 -1.28 -5.95 -15.19
C GLU A 44 -1.51 -4.58 -14.53
N LYS A 45 -0.42 -3.83 -14.31
CA LYS A 45 -0.46 -2.48 -13.72
C LYS A 45 -1.41 -1.51 -14.46
N LYS A 46 -1.57 -1.68 -15.77
CA LYS A 46 -2.44 -0.86 -16.62
C LYS A 46 -3.93 -1.07 -16.35
N ASP A 47 -4.29 -2.21 -15.77
CA ASP A 47 -5.69 -2.57 -15.49
C ASP A 47 -6.18 -1.92 -14.19
N VAL A 48 -5.27 -1.42 -13.36
CA VAL A 48 -5.56 -0.82 -12.06
C VAL A 48 -6.02 0.63 -12.23
N ASP A 49 -7.29 0.88 -11.89
CA ASP A 49 -7.89 2.23 -11.92
C ASP A 49 -7.69 2.99 -10.59
N ALA A 50 -7.40 2.28 -9.49
CA ALA A 50 -7.32 2.88 -8.17
C ALA A 50 -6.26 2.27 -7.26
N ILE A 51 -5.63 3.13 -6.44
CA ILE A 51 -4.67 2.72 -5.43
C ILE A 51 -5.11 3.17 -4.03
N PHE A 52 -5.02 2.26 -3.07
CA PHE A 52 -5.31 2.48 -1.68
C PHE A 52 -4.10 2.04 -0.85
N SER A 53 -3.60 2.91 0.02
CA SER A 53 -2.48 2.55 0.90
C SER A 53 -2.64 3.18 2.27
N ALA A 54 -2.28 2.42 3.30
CA ALA A 54 -2.11 2.92 4.65
C ALA A 54 -0.61 2.89 5.00
N GLY A 55 -0.11 3.82 5.81
CA GLY A 55 1.29 3.81 6.26
C GLY A 55 2.13 5.03 5.82
N GLY A 56 3.44 4.95 6.06
CA GLY A 56 4.40 6.05 5.98
C GLY A 56 4.77 6.52 4.56
N LEU A 57 5.06 7.82 4.45
CA LEU A 57 5.42 8.63 3.26
C LEU A 57 4.51 8.45 2.03
N SER A 58 3.45 9.27 2.01
CA SER A 58 2.60 9.64 0.86
C SER A 58 2.54 8.60 -0.26
N GLY A 59 1.50 7.77 -0.27
CA GLY A 59 1.31 6.75 -1.31
C GLY A 59 1.24 7.27 -2.75
N TYR A 60 1.28 8.58 -2.98
CA TYR A 60 1.58 9.17 -4.29
C TYR A 60 2.95 8.76 -4.82
N ASN A 61 3.98 8.65 -3.97
CA ASN A 61 5.31 8.20 -4.39
C ASN A 61 5.26 6.78 -4.96
N LEU A 62 4.36 5.93 -4.46
CA LEU A 62 4.18 4.57 -4.95
C LEU A 62 3.54 4.52 -6.35
N VAL A 63 2.69 5.50 -6.68
CA VAL A 63 2.12 5.64 -8.02
C VAL A 63 3.22 5.94 -9.03
N ASP A 64 4.07 6.92 -8.70
CA ASP A 64 5.22 7.28 -9.53
C ASP A 64 6.22 6.12 -9.61
N TYR A 65 6.46 5.43 -8.49
CA TYR A 65 7.32 4.26 -8.41
C TYR A 65 6.96 3.17 -9.39
N LEU A 66 5.67 2.82 -9.45
CA LEU A 66 5.19 1.77 -10.32
C LEU A 66 4.93 2.25 -11.75
N ASN A 67 5.14 3.55 -12.01
CA ASN A 67 4.75 4.24 -13.23
C ASN A 67 3.26 3.95 -13.58
N MET A 68 2.40 4.12 -12.58
CA MET A 68 0.96 3.93 -12.69
C MET A 68 0.26 5.27 -12.88
N GLN A 69 -0.95 5.24 -13.45
CA GLN A 69 -1.78 6.44 -13.66
C GLN A 69 -3.21 6.18 -13.19
N PRO A 70 -3.43 5.94 -11.88
CA PRO A 70 -4.75 5.64 -11.35
C PRO A 70 -5.67 6.87 -11.44
N LYS A 71 -6.96 6.63 -11.67
CA LYS A 71 -8.01 7.66 -11.66
C LYS A 71 -8.44 8.03 -10.25
N TYR A 72 -8.16 7.15 -9.29
CA TYR A 72 -8.57 7.29 -7.89
C TYR A 72 -7.41 6.89 -6.97
N ALA A 73 -7.13 7.72 -5.98
CA ALA A 73 -6.11 7.43 -4.98
C ALA A 73 -6.63 7.79 -3.59
N ASP A 74 -6.40 6.91 -2.61
CA ASP A 74 -6.77 7.16 -1.22
C ASP A 74 -5.69 6.63 -0.28
N PHE A 75 -5.21 7.54 0.56
CA PHE A 75 -4.13 7.29 1.52
C PHE A 75 -4.57 7.49 2.97
N THR A 76 -5.89 7.43 3.21
CA THR A 76 -6.47 7.65 4.53
C THR A 76 -5.97 6.59 5.51
N THR A 77 -5.40 7.02 6.64
CA THR A 77 -4.91 6.13 7.69
C THR A 77 -5.73 6.32 8.95
N VAL A 78 -6.44 5.27 9.38
CA VAL A 78 -7.25 5.23 10.62
C VAL A 78 -6.68 4.24 11.66
N GLY A 79 -5.40 3.87 11.51
CA GLY A 79 -4.75 2.85 12.33
C GLY A 79 -5.10 1.44 11.86
N GLY A 80 -5.35 0.52 12.80
CA GLY A 80 -5.60 -0.89 12.49
C GLY A 80 -6.81 -1.16 11.58
N ALA A 81 -7.78 -0.24 11.55
CA ALA A 81 -9.01 -0.37 10.76
C ALA A 81 -8.92 0.21 9.33
N SER A 82 -7.70 0.55 8.86
CA SER A 82 -7.53 1.24 7.58
C SER A 82 -7.94 0.38 6.39
N PHE A 83 -7.76 -0.94 6.50
CA PHE A 83 -8.05 -1.88 5.43
C PHE A 83 -9.54 -2.02 5.16
N GLU A 84 -10.35 -2.08 6.22
CA GLU A 84 -11.81 -2.11 6.13
C GLU A 84 -12.35 -0.79 5.56
N PHE A 85 -11.70 0.32 5.93
CA PHE A 85 -12.04 1.65 5.40
C PHE A 85 -11.77 1.75 3.90
N HIS A 86 -10.57 1.34 3.45
CA HIS A 86 -10.21 1.29 2.03
C HIS A 86 -11.09 0.32 1.26
N LEU A 87 -11.41 -0.84 1.82
CA LEU A 87 -12.32 -1.81 1.19
C LEU A 87 -13.70 -1.19 0.97
N SER A 88 -14.25 -0.52 1.98
CA SER A 88 -15.54 0.19 1.87
C SER A 88 -15.53 1.26 0.76
N HIS A 89 -14.45 2.04 0.68
CA HIS A 89 -14.27 3.05 -0.35
C HIS A 89 -14.13 2.45 -1.75
N ALA A 90 -13.34 1.40 -1.91
CA ALA A 90 -13.15 0.71 -3.18
C ALA A 90 -14.49 0.12 -3.69
N VAL A 91 -15.22 -0.60 -2.83
CA VAL A 91 -16.53 -1.19 -3.19
C VAL A 91 -17.53 -0.10 -3.58
N THR A 92 -17.55 1.02 -2.86
CA THR A 92 -18.45 2.15 -3.18
C THR A 92 -18.07 2.82 -4.49
N ALA A 93 -16.76 2.98 -4.77
CA ALA A 93 -16.27 3.57 -6.01
C ALA A 93 -16.56 2.66 -7.23
N ILE A 94 -16.42 1.33 -7.08
CA ILE A 94 -16.82 0.34 -8.09
C ILE A 94 -18.32 0.41 -8.35
N ALA A 95 -19.14 0.39 -7.28
CA ALA A 95 -20.59 0.46 -7.40
C ALA A 95 -21.08 1.78 -8.03
N ALA A 96 -20.32 2.87 -7.86
CA ALA A 96 -20.58 4.16 -8.49
C ALA A 96 -20.05 4.27 -9.94
N GLY A 97 -19.38 3.23 -10.46
CA GLY A 97 -18.82 3.21 -11.82
C GLY A 97 -17.61 4.15 -12.01
N ARG A 98 -16.93 4.53 -10.92
CA ARG A 98 -15.75 5.42 -10.98
C ARG A 98 -14.46 4.67 -11.33
N ILE A 99 -14.38 3.41 -10.91
CA ILE A 99 -13.20 2.54 -11.04
C ILE A 99 -13.69 1.11 -11.29
N ASN A 100 -12.88 0.26 -11.95
CA ASN A 100 -13.19 -1.17 -12.13
C ASN A 100 -12.25 -2.07 -11.34
N CYS A 101 -10.98 -1.68 -11.22
CA CYS A 101 -9.97 -2.44 -10.50
C CYS A 101 -9.27 -1.54 -9.48
N ALA A 102 -9.11 -2.05 -8.26
CA ALA A 102 -8.48 -1.37 -7.15
C ALA A 102 -7.41 -2.25 -6.52
N VAL A 103 -6.32 -1.62 -6.10
CA VAL A 103 -5.25 -2.28 -5.33
C VAL A 103 -5.20 -1.65 -3.94
N ILE A 104 -5.24 -2.48 -2.90
CA ILE A 104 -5.09 -2.08 -1.50
C ILE A 104 -3.77 -2.68 -1.00
N VAL A 105 -2.85 -1.84 -0.54
CA VAL A 105 -1.48 -2.26 -0.17
C VAL A 105 -1.03 -1.63 1.15
N TYR A 106 -0.20 -2.36 1.88
CA TYR A 106 0.47 -1.87 3.08
C TYR A 106 1.82 -2.55 3.25
N ALA A 107 2.80 -1.79 3.69
CA ALA A 107 4.05 -2.33 4.22
C ALA A 107 4.50 -1.47 5.41
N SER A 108 5.29 -2.08 6.29
CA SER A 108 6.03 -1.35 7.30
C SER A 108 7.27 -2.14 7.71
N THR A 109 8.32 -1.42 8.11
CA THR A 109 9.61 -1.99 8.51
C THR A 109 10.05 -1.59 9.92
N PRO A 110 9.15 -1.62 10.94
CA PRO A 110 9.46 -1.11 12.29
C PRO A 110 10.63 -1.85 12.96
N ARG A 111 10.78 -3.15 12.66
CA ARG A 111 11.88 -3.97 13.20
C ARG A 111 13.25 -3.56 12.66
N VAL A 112 13.30 -3.00 11.45
CA VAL A 112 14.53 -2.52 10.79
C VAL A 112 14.81 -1.10 11.25
N THR A 113 13.82 -0.22 11.19
CA THR A 113 13.96 1.19 11.58
C THR A 113 14.07 1.43 13.09
N GLY A 114 13.88 0.38 13.90
CA GLY A 114 13.84 0.51 15.36
C GLY A 114 12.60 1.24 15.88
N THR A 115 11.56 1.41 15.05
CA THR A 115 10.33 2.11 15.41
C THR A 115 9.49 1.27 16.38
N LEU A 116 9.11 1.87 17.51
CA LEU A 116 8.24 1.22 18.49
C LEU A 116 6.78 1.26 18.02
N VAL A 117 6.24 0.11 17.64
CA VAL A 117 4.82 -0.03 17.25
C VAL A 117 3.94 -0.19 18.50
N GLY A 118 2.99 0.73 18.73
CA GLY A 118 2.02 0.63 19.83
C GLY A 118 1.66 1.96 20.52
N THR A 119 1.19 1.88 21.77
CA THR A 119 0.68 2.98 22.64
C THR A 119 1.73 4.03 23.06
N GLY A 120 2.90 4.08 22.41
CA GLY A 120 3.95 5.04 22.71
C GLY A 120 3.70 6.45 22.18
N GLY A 121 2.75 6.62 21.26
CA GLY A 121 2.46 7.91 20.60
C GLY A 121 3.54 8.34 19.60
N PHE A 122 3.13 9.08 18.57
CA PHE A 122 4.02 9.63 17.53
C PHE A 122 5.20 10.44 18.09
N ALA A 123 5.11 10.92 19.34
CA ALA A 123 6.13 11.73 20.02
C ALA A 123 7.31 10.92 20.62
N ARG A 124 7.22 9.59 20.70
CA ARG A 124 8.33 8.74 21.21
C ARG A 124 9.16 8.10 20.11
N ASN A 125 8.85 8.37 18.84
CA ASN A 125 9.77 8.11 17.74
C ASN A 125 10.93 9.09 17.85
N GLY A 126 11.84 8.82 18.79
CA GLY A 126 13.20 9.30 18.67
C GLY A 126 13.70 8.74 17.36
N SER A 127 13.93 9.60 16.37
CA SER A 127 14.59 9.25 15.13
C SER A 127 16.02 8.84 15.46
N THR A 128 16.20 7.61 15.96
CA THR A 128 17.47 6.93 15.82
C THR A 128 17.54 6.55 14.35
N LEU A 129 18.04 7.49 13.55
CA LEU A 129 18.76 7.18 12.31
C LEU A 129 19.71 6.03 12.67
N SER A 130 19.30 4.80 12.38
CA SER A 130 20.14 3.63 12.45
C SER A 130 20.26 3.14 11.02
N ASP A 131 21.48 3.24 10.51
CA ASP A 131 21.91 3.10 9.12
C ASP A 131 21.39 1.85 8.39
N PRO A 132 21.45 1.83 7.05
CA PRO A 132 20.69 2.63 6.12
C PRO A 132 19.46 1.82 5.68
N VAL A 133 18.23 2.32 5.86
CA VAL A 133 17.42 2.35 4.64
C VAL A 133 17.94 3.62 3.99
N PRO A 134 18.70 3.53 2.90
CA PRO A 134 19.33 4.71 2.33
C PRO A 134 18.20 5.70 1.91
N GLY A 135 18.52 6.96 1.59
CA GLY A 135 17.62 8.11 1.37
C GLY A 135 16.50 7.98 0.32
N SER A 136 16.01 6.78 0.08
CA SER A 136 14.80 6.26 -0.56
C SER A 136 14.64 6.54 -2.04
N PHE A 137 13.74 5.75 -2.63
CA PHE A 137 13.66 5.39 -4.04
C PHE A 137 14.97 4.82 -4.55
N GLU A 138 15.28 3.61 -4.10
CA GLU A 138 16.22 2.76 -4.85
C GLU A 138 17.57 3.51 -4.96
N ASP A 139 17.81 4.25 -3.88
CA ASP A 139 18.73 5.34 -3.59
C ASP A 139 19.31 6.19 -4.71
N LEU A 140 18.52 6.28 -5.75
CA LEU A 140 18.47 7.23 -6.83
C LEU A 140 17.42 6.65 -7.77
N TYR A 141 17.62 5.40 -8.23
CA TYR A 141 16.75 4.56 -9.10
C TYR A 141 17.20 3.08 -9.28
N GLY A 142 18.24 2.57 -8.58
CA GLY A 142 18.66 1.17 -8.65
C GLY A 142 20.15 0.90 -8.43
#